data_AF-R0IYV8-F1
#
_entry.id   AF-R0IYV8-F1
#
_cell.length_a   1.000
_cell.length_b   1.000
_cell.length_c   1.000
_cell.angle_alpha   90.00
_cell.angle_beta   90.00
_cell.angle_gamma   90.00
#
_symmetry.space_group_name_H-M   'P 1'
#
loop_
_entity.id
_entity.type
_entity.pdbx_description
1 polymer ?
#
loop_
_entity_poly.entity_id
_entity_poly.type
_entity_poly.pdbx_seq_one_letter_code
_entity_poly.pdbx_strand_id
1 'polypeptide(L)'
;MTTGYYYDANNQRQGTYSNTTYDIDVGTLRHWSSSADLFSVKHAQGQLPNASWNLTYKPVGPNLFHGGFGIWFWATDLTVEIGSPQMWVTGTLTVNGTEWGTGASPGWFWFNFYLDNGWVIASWITRSPDPKTSVQAFATLVRPDGHQEVHVVDDPVPSTTNTWISPVTNITYHNEFRLGISSLDLKLDIKRPIRGAGEMSFFAKPSTTTTLFEVPIEFTGTLNGKSVSGFGLSEQWNPGVQAG
;
A
#
# COMPACT_ATOMS: atom_id res chain seq x y z
N MET A 1 -1.84 -26.66 12.84
CA MET A 1 -0.73 -25.76 12.46
C MET A 1 -0.87 -24.52 13.32
N THR A 2 0.18 -24.11 14.05
CA THR A 2 0.20 -22.84 14.77
C THR A 2 0.56 -21.72 13.79
N THR A 3 -0.41 -20.89 13.44
CA THR A 3 -0.19 -19.65 12.71
C THR A 3 0.63 -18.69 13.59
N GLY A 4 1.92 -18.59 13.32
CA GLY A 4 2.81 -17.60 13.92
C GLY A 4 2.93 -16.37 13.02
N TYR A 5 2.87 -15.17 13.61
CA TYR A 5 3.19 -13.93 12.93
C TYR A 5 4.69 -13.68 12.97
N TYR A 6 5.27 -13.26 11.85
CA TYR A 6 6.68 -12.89 11.76
C TYR A 6 6.78 -11.37 11.60
N TYR A 7 7.58 -10.77 12.47
CA TYR A 7 7.91 -9.35 12.44
C TYR A 7 9.40 -9.23 12.11
N ASP A 8 9.76 -8.30 11.22
CA ASP A 8 11.15 -7.93 10.94
C ASP A 8 11.25 -6.40 10.87
N ALA A 9 12.48 -5.90 10.86
CA ALA A 9 12.79 -4.47 10.99
C ALA A 9 13.16 -3.83 9.65
N ASN A 10 12.79 -2.56 9.50
CA ASN A 10 13.32 -1.72 8.43
C ASN A 10 14.86 -1.60 8.57
N ASN A 11 15.57 -2.16 7.60
CA ASN A 11 17.04 -2.16 7.55
C ASN A 11 17.55 -1.01 6.66
N GLN A 12 18.02 0.08 7.28
CA GLN A 12 18.73 1.13 6.53
C GLN A 12 20.19 0.71 6.30
N ARG A 13 20.57 0.55 5.02
CA ARG A 13 21.93 0.16 4.59
C ARG A 13 22.37 1.07 3.45
N GLN A 14 23.68 1.27 3.33
CA GLN A 14 24.25 1.91 2.14
C GLN A 14 24.04 0.97 0.95
N GLY A 15 23.37 1.47 -0.08
CA GLY A 15 23.13 0.75 -1.33
C GLY A 15 23.71 1.47 -2.54
N THR A 16 23.51 0.86 -3.70
CA THR A 16 23.80 1.42 -5.02
C THR A 16 22.50 1.66 -5.78
N TYR A 17 22.47 2.76 -6.54
CA TYR A 17 21.39 3.11 -7.44
C TYR A 17 22.01 3.47 -8.80
N SER A 18 21.53 2.85 -9.87
CA SER A 18 21.98 3.15 -11.22
C SER A 18 21.37 4.46 -11.73
N ASN A 19 22.20 5.32 -12.32
CA ASN A 19 21.75 6.58 -12.93
C ASN A 19 21.29 6.43 -14.40
N THR A 20 21.32 5.21 -14.96
CA THR A 20 21.02 4.92 -16.37
C THR A 20 20.11 3.72 -16.58
N THR A 21 19.88 2.91 -15.54
CA THR A 21 19.00 1.75 -15.56
C THR A 21 18.15 1.73 -14.28
N TYR A 22 17.02 1.03 -14.30
CA TYR A 22 16.31 0.71 -13.07
C TYR A 22 17.02 -0.47 -12.38
N ASP A 23 17.97 -0.16 -11.49
CA ASP A 23 18.71 -1.13 -10.68
C ASP A 23 19.06 -0.49 -9.34
N ILE A 24 18.54 -1.07 -8.26
CA ILE A 24 18.65 -0.60 -6.88
C ILE A 24 19.09 -1.80 -6.03
N ASP A 25 20.25 -1.73 -5.39
CA ASP A 25 20.78 -2.81 -4.55
C ASP A 25 21.20 -2.28 -3.18
N VAL A 26 20.55 -2.74 -2.11
CA VAL A 26 20.87 -2.42 -0.70
C VAL A 26 21.49 -3.61 0.04
N GLY A 27 21.97 -4.62 -0.69
CA GLY A 27 22.63 -5.83 -0.22
C GLY A 27 21.68 -6.91 0.33
N THR A 28 20.63 -6.53 1.06
CA THR A 28 19.57 -7.44 1.53
C THR A 28 18.38 -7.53 0.57
N LEU A 29 18.23 -6.53 -0.29
CA LEU A 29 17.21 -6.42 -1.33
C LEU A 29 17.88 -5.80 -2.56
N ARG A 30 17.68 -6.42 -3.73
CA ARG A 30 17.90 -5.81 -5.03
C ARG A 30 16.60 -5.76 -5.79
N HIS A 31 16.28 -4.60 -6.37
CA HIS A 31 15.13 -4.40 -7.24
C HIS A 31 15.61 -3.80 -8.56
N TRP A 32 15.41 -4.52 -9.67
CA TRP A 32 15.94 -4.13 -10.98
C TRP A 32 14.99 -4.45 -12.13
N SER A 33 15.26 -3.92 -13.31
CA SER A 33 14.55 -4.26 -14.54
C SER A 33 15.44 -5.03 -15.52
N SER A 34 14.83 -5.99 -16.23
CA SER A 34 15.46 -6.68 -17.36
C SER A 34 14.89 -6.26 -18.73
N SER A 35 13.89 -5.38 -18.76
CA SER A 35 13.34 -4.84 -20.00
C SER A 35 14.07 -3.57 -20.43
N ALA A 36 14.23 -3.39 -21.75
CA ALA A 36 14.91 -2.21 -22.31
C ALA A 36 14.18 -0.88 -22.03
N ASP A 37 12.88 -0.94 -21.73
CA ASP A 37 12.06 0.19 -21.29
C ASP A 37 12.15 0.49 -19.78
N LEU A 38 12.88 -0.33 -19.01
CA LEU A 38 13.03 -0.27 -17.56
C LEU A 38 11.77 -0.53 -16.72
N PHE A 39 10.61 -0.80 -17.32
CA PHE A 39 9.32 -0.92 -16.61
C PHE A 39 8.58 -2.25 -16.83
N SER A 40 8.60 -2.83 -18.05
CA SER A 40 7.78 -3.98 -18.44
C SER A 40 8.15 -5.31 -17.76
N VAL A 41 9.41 -5.48 -17.34
CA VAL A 41 9.84 -6.64 -16.55
C VAL A 41 10.73 -6.16 -15.40
N LYS A 42 10.22 -6.23 -14.18
CA LYS A 42 10.94 -5.90 -12.94
C LYS A 42 11.19 -7.16 -12.13
N HIS A 43 12.20 -7.16 -11.29
CA HIS A 43 12.57 -8.27 -10.41
C HIS A 43 12.95 -7.76 -9.03
N ALA A 44 12.50 -8.46 -7.98
CA ALA A 44 12.97 -8.27 -6.61
C ALA A 44 13.63 -9.55 -6.13
N GLN A 45 14.89 -9.46 -5.71
CA GLN A 45 15.60 -10.54 -5.04
C GLN A 45 16.06 -10.06 -3.68
N GLY A 46 15.96 -10.91 -2.66
CA GLY A 46 16.50 -10.56 -1.35
C GLY A 46 16.56 -11.73 -0.40
N GLN A 47 17.31 -11.53 0.67
CA GLN A 47 17.49 -12.52 1.72
C GLN A 47 17.70 -11.86 3.08
N LEU A 48 16.97 -12.41 4.05
CA LEU A 48 17.01 -12.15 5.48
C LEU A 48 17.23 -13.51 6.19
N PRO A 49 17.62 -13.55 7.48
CA PRO A 49 17.95 -14.80 8.16
C PRO A 49 16.82 -15.84 8.19
N ASN A 50 15.57 -15.38 8.12
CA ASN A 50 14.34 -16.16 8.17
C ASN A 50 13.51 -16.10 6.87
N ALA A 51 13.93 -15.32 5.86
CA ALA A 51 13.14 -15.10 4.65
C ALA A 51 14.03 -14.93 3.40
N SER A 52 13.60 -15.45 2.25
CA SER A 52 14.22 -15.17 0.95
C SER A 52 13.18 -15.03 -0.14
N TRP A 53 13.48 -14.24 -1.16
CA TRP A 53 12.61 -14.05 -2.31
C TRP A 53 13.40 -13.86 -3.60
N ASN A 54 12.78 -14.30 -4.69
CA ASN A 54 13.20 -14.05 -6.05
C ASN A 54 11.92 -13.97 -6.89
N LEU A 55 11.45 -12.74 -7.11
CA LEU A 55 10.16 -12.42 -7.69
C LEU A 55 10.37 -11.65 -9.00
N THR A 56 9.51 -11.92 -9.98
CA THR A 56 9.42 -11.23 -11.26
C THR A 56 8.03 -10.63 -11.40
N TYR A 57 7.98 -9.34 -11.69
CA TYR A 57 6.77 -8.55 -11.85
C TYR A 57 6.62 -8.14 -13.32
N LYS A 58 5.46 -8.41 -13.89
CA LYS A 58 5.09 -7.97 -15.24
C LYS A 58 3.76 -7.23 -15.19
N PRO A 59 3.71 -5.92 -15.53
CA PRO A 59 2.45 -5.22 -15.72
C PRO A 59 1.60 -5.92 -16.80
N VAL A 60 0.32 -6.13 -16.52
CA VAL A 60 -0.65 -6.73 -17.45
C VAL A 60 -1.90 -5.87 -17.68
N GLY A 61 -1.91 -4.68 -17.10
CA GLY A 61 -2.95 -3.68 -17.28
C GLY A 61 -2.34 -2.28 -17.49
N PRO A 62 -3.20 -1.26 -17.68
CA PRO A 62 -2.78 0.13 -17.75
C PRO A 62 -1.98 0.55 -16.50
N ASN A 63 -0.95 1.38 -16.70
CA ASN A 63 -0.30 2.09 -15.59
C ASN A 63 -1.28 3.11 -15.00
N LEU A 64 -1.28 3.23 -13.68
CA LEU A 64 -2.03 4.22 -12.93
C LEU A 64 -1.15 5.47 -12.77
N PHE A 65 -1.63 6.59 -13.32
CA PHE A 65 -0.91 7.86 -13.25
C PHE A 65 -1.47 8.65 -12.07
N HIS A 66 -0.69 8.84 -11.00
CA HIS A 66 -1.19 9.48 -9.80
C HIS A 66 -1.51 10.95 -10.08
N GLY A 67 -2.64 11.45 -9.57
CA GLY A 67 -3.20 12.74 -9.97
C GLY A 67 -3.73 12.78 -11.42
N GLY A 68 -3.90 11.63 -12.08
CA GLY A 68 -4.44 11.48 -13.43
C GLY A 68 -3.42 11.64 -14.56
N PHE A 69 -2.29 12.31 -14.31
CA PHE A 69 -1.21 12.52 -15.29
C PHE A 69 0.19 12.22 -14.75
N GLY A 70 0.28 11.68 -13.53
CA GLY A 70 1.52 11.16 -12.94
C GLY A 70 2.38 12.21 -12.24
N ILE A 71 1.88 13.43 -12.09
CA ILE A 71 2.55 14.53 -11.38
C ILE A 71 1.55 15.15 -10.41
N TRP A 72 1.89 15.22 -9.12
CA TRP A 72 1.01 15.77 -8.10
C TRP A 72 1.79 16.35 -6.91
N PHE A 73 1.15 17.12 -6.04
CA PHE A 73 1.80 17.77 -4.90
C PHE A 73 1.95 16.81 -3.71
N TRP A 74 3.16 16.28 -3.50
CA TRP A 74 3.52 15.53 -2.30
C TRP A 74 4.05 16.47 -1.22
N ALA A 75 3.30 16.63 -0.13
CA ALA A 75 3.62 17.51 1.00
C ALA A 75 3.91 18.97 0.57
N THR A 76 5.17 19.31 0.30
CA THR A 76 5.63 20.67 -0.04
C THR A 76 6.13 20.83 -1.47
N ASP A 77 6.17 19.78 -2.28
CA ASP A 77 6.77 19.81 -3.63
C ASP A 77 5.99 18.94 -4.63
N LEU A 78 6.31 19.03 -5.92
CA LEU A 78 5.79 18.14 -6.95
C LEU A 78 6.53 16.80 -6.92
N THR A 79 5.77 15.70 -6.84
CA THR A 79 6.27 14.34 -7.07
C THR A 79 5.86 13.86 -8.46
N VAL A 80 6.65 12.95 -9.04
CA VAL A 80 6.28 12.15 -10.21
C VAL A 80 6.03 10.73 -9.74
N GLU A 81 4.80 10.24 -9.89
CA GLU A 81 4.40 8.92 -9.37
C GLU A 81 3.51 8.17 -10.36
N ILE A 82 3.96 6.96 -10.71
CA ILE A 82 3.30 6.05 -11.65
C ILE A 82 3.27 4.65 -11.01
N GLY A 83 2.06 4.12 -10.80
CA GLY A 83 1.84 2.77 -10.34
C GLY A 83 1.61 1.80 -11.51
N SER A 84 2.01 0.54 -11.34
CA SER A 84 1.54 -0.57 -12.18
C SER A 84 0.67 -1.47 -11.29
N PRO A 85 -0.63 -1.19 -11.10
CA PRO A 85 -1.42 -1.90 -10.10
C PRO A 85 -1.68 -3.35 -10.51
N GLN A 86 -2.00 -3.60 -11.78
CA GLN A 86 -2.19 -4.96 -12.29
C GLN A 86 -0.84 -5.55 -12.72
N MET A 87 -0.19 -6.30 -11.83
CA MET A 87 1.03 -7.06 -12.13
C MET A 87 0.80 -8.56 -11.95
N TRP A 88 1.25 -9.34 -12.94
CA TRP A 88 1.58 -10.75 -12.68
C TRP A 88 2.87 -10.81 -11.88
N VAL A 89 2.80 -11.46 -10.71
CA VAL A 89 3.96 -11.77 -9.87
C VAL A 89 4.23 -13.26 -9.98
N THR A 90 5.44 -13.63 -10.35
CA THR A 90 5.89 -15.02 -10.44
C THR A 90 7.27 -15.17 -9.80
N GLY A 91 7.59 -16.35 -9.30
CA GLY A 91 8.88 -16.61 -8.65
C GLY A 91 8.71 -17.47 -7.41
N THR A 92 9.57 -17.23 -6.42
CA THR A 92 9.55 -17.92 -5.13
C THR A 92 9.78 -16.93 -4.00
N LEU A 93 9.00 -17.04 -2.94
CA LEU A 93 9.18 -16.37 -1.67
C LEU A 93 9.12 -17.44 -0.56
N THR A 94 9.94 -17.33 0.47
CA THR A 94 10.16 -18.40 1.44
C THR A 94 10.51 -17.82 2.78
N VAL A 95 9.58 -17.87 3.73
CA VAL A 95 9.68 -17.41 5.12
C VAL A 95 9.68 -18.64 6.03
N ASN A 96 10.82 -18.98 6.63
CA ASN A 96 11.05 -20.22 7.40
C ASN A 96 10.59 -21.50 6.66
N GLY A 97 10.61 -21.49 5.32
CA GLY A 97 10.10 -22.57 4.47
C GLY A 97 8.68 -22.39 3.91
N THR A 98 8.01 -21.24 4.11
CA THR A 98 6.60 -20.99 3.72
C THR A 98 6.40 -19.58 3.08
N GLU A 99 5.59 -19.42 2.04
CA GLU A 99 5.65 -18.28 1.08
C GLU A 99 4.67 -17.09 1.33
N TRP A 100 5.12 -15.91 1.84
CA TRP A 100 4.31 -14.64 2.03
C TRP A 100 5.16 -13.34 2.21
N GLY A 101 4.67 -12.10 1.95
CA GLY A 101 5.38 -10.81 2.27
C GLY A 101 4.73 -9.46 1.80
N THR A 102 5.28 -8.28 2.19
CA THR A 102 5.01 -6.85 1.71
C THR A 102 6.02 -5.78 2.28
N GLY A 103 5.94 -4.45 1.94
CA GLY A 103 6.85 -3.36 2.45
C GLY A 103 6.59 -1.87 2.00
N ALA A 104 7.37 -0.90 2.53
CA ALA A 104 6.90 0.35 3.22
C ALA A 104 7.32 1.79 2.75
N SER A 105 6.53 2.85 3.07
CA SER A 105 6.99 4.28 3.24
C SER A 105 6.09 5.23 4.11
N PRO A 106 6.45 6.53 4.34
CA PRO A 106 5.78 7.40 5.33
C PRO A 106 5.24 8.77 4.81
N GLY A 107 4.02 9.23 5.13
CA GLY A 107 2.89 8.49 5.73
C GLY A 107 1.50 9.15 5.60
N TRP A 108 0.45 8.35 5.81
CA TRP A 108 -0.86 8.46 5.12
C TRP A 108 -1.87 7.41 5.60
N PHE A 109 -3.09 7.43 5.04
CA PHE A 109 -3.77 6.19 4.63
C PHE A 109 -3.68 6.05 3.11
N TRP A 110 -3.28 4.87 2.65
CA TRP A 110 -3.32 4.48 1.26
C TRP A 110 -4.06 3.16 1.14
N PHE A 111 -4.88 3.05 0.10
CA PHE A 111 -5.57 1.82 -0.23
C PHE A 111 -5.49 1.60 -1.74
N ASN A 112 -5.19 0.37 -2.17
CA ASN A 112 -5.54 -0.09 -3.50
C ASN A 112 -6.64 -1.14 -3.42
N PHE A 113 -7.59 -1.08 -4.35
CA PHE A 113 -8.71 -2.00 -4.45
C PHE A 113 -8.77 -2.58 -5.86
N TYR A 114 -8.85 -3.91 -5.95
CA TYR A 114 -9.19 -4.64 -7.16
C TYR A 114 -10.63 -5.11 -7.04
N LEU A 115 -11.54 -4.50 -7.79
CA LEU A 115 -12.95 -4.85 -7.79
C LEU A 115 -13.19 -6.04 -8.72
N ASP A 116 -14.10 -6.93 -8.33
CA ASP A 116 -14.58 -8.07 -9.10
C ASP A 116 -15.09 -7.71 -10.52
N ASN A 117 -15.59 -6.50 -10.69
CA ASN A 117 -16.01 -5.93 -11.97
C ASN A 117 -14.86 -5.40 -12.86
N GLY A 118 -13.61 -5.59 -12.45
CA GLY A 118 -12.40 -5.19 -13.18
C GLY A 118 -11.95 -3.75 -12.98
N TRP A 119 -12.66 -2.94 -12.19
CA TRP A 119 -12.18 -1.61 -11.80
C TRP A 119 -11.01 -1.72 -10.82
N VAL A 120 -10.06 -0.80 -10.95
CA VAL A 120 -8.97 -0.62 -9.98
C VAL A 120 -9.09 0.76 -9.38
N ILE A 121 -8.91 0.87 -8.07
CA ILE A 121 -8.94 2.15 -7.35
C ILE A 121 -7.66 2.25 -6.53
N ALA A 122 -6.90 3.33 -6.63
CA ALA A 122 -5.87 3.68 -5.67
C ALA A 122 -6.25 5.00 -4.99
N SER A 123 -6.44 4.99 -3.67
CA SER A 123 -6.75 6.18 -2.88
C SER A 123 -5.61 6.59 -1.96
N TRP A 124 -5.43 7.90 -1.87
CA TRP A 124 -4.50 8.58 -0.98
C TRP A 124 -5.29 9.49 -0.07
N ILE A 125 -5.11 9.35 1.24
CA ILE A 125 -5.55 10.31 2.25
C ILE A 125 -4.31 10.75 3.03
N THR A 126 -3.77 11.92 2.67
CA THR A 126 -2.62 12.53 3.34
C THR A 126 -3.09 13.69 4.22
N ARG A 127 -2.56 13.76 5.43
CA ARG A 127 -2.79 14.87 6.37
C ARG A 127 -1.49 15.65 6.50
N SER A 128 -1.49 16.90 6.04
CA SER A 128 -0.32 17.76 6.13
C SER A 128 -0.02 18.14 7.59
N PRO A 129 1.26 18.27 7.98
CA PRO A 129 1.65 18.81 9.28
C PRO A 129 1.42 20.33 9.40
N ASP A 130 1.21 21.07 8.31
CA ASP A 130 0.82 22.49 8.36
C ASP A 130 -0.72 22.61 8.45
N PRO A 131 -1.29 23.11 9.56
CA PRO A 131 -2.73 23.29 9.71
C PRO A 131 -3.36 24.32 8.75
N LYS A 132 -2.55 25.07 7.98
CA LYS A 132 -3.03 25.95 6.90
C LYS A 132 -3.29 25.22 5.57
N THR A 133 -2.84 23.98 5.44
CA THR A 133 -3.00 23.17 4.22
C THR A 133 -4.08 22.12 4.41
N SER A 134 -4.93 21.94 3.40
CA SER A 134 -6.05 20.99 3.43
C SER A 134 -5.58 19.54 3.44
N VAL A 135 -6.36 18.66 4.05
CA VAL A 135 -6.28 17.21 3.81
C VAL A 135 -6.38 16.96 2.31
N GLN A 136 -5.46 16.19 1.74
CA GLN A 136 -5.58 15.71 0.36
C GLN A 136 -6.15 14.29 0.42
N ALA A 137 -7.43 14.16 0.10
CA ALA A 137 -8.13 12.88 0.00
C ALA A 137 -8.61 12.70 -1.44
N PHE A 138 -7.93 11.84 -2.21
CA PHE A 138 -8.29 11.56 -3.61
C PHE A 138 -8.15 10.09 -3.95
N ALA A 139 -8.86 9.66 -4.98
CA ALA A 139 -8.70 8.36 -5.61
C ALA A 139 -8.47 8.53 -7.10
N THR A 140 -7.51 7.78 -7.63
CA THR A 140 -7.41 7.51 -9.07
C THR A 140 -8.10 6.18 -9.33
N LEU A 141 -9.11 6.20 -10.19
CA LEU A 141 -9.84 5.03 -10.63
C LEU A 141 -9.43 4.69 -12.06
N VAL A 142 -9.28 3.41 -12.32
CA VAL A 142 -8.99 2.86 -13.65
C VAL A 142 -10.11 1.88 -13.99
N ARG A 143 -10.82 2.18 -15.07
CA ARG A 143 -11.89 1.33 -15.61
C ARG A 143 -11.29 0.11 -16.34
N PRO A 144 -12.09 -0.95 -16.58
CA PRO A 144 -11.65 -2.11 -17.38
C PRO A 144 -11.22 -1.80 -18.81
N ASP A 145 -11.67 -0.66 -19.38
CA ASP A 145 -11.26 -0.16 -20.70
C ASP A 145 -9.98 0.71 -20.67
N GLY A 146 -9.39 0.91 -19.49
CA GLY A 146 -8.21 1.74 -19.27
C GLY A 146 -8.48 3.23 -19.08
N HIS A 147 -9.73 3.69 -19.14
CA HIS A 147 -10.08 5.07 -18.82
C HIS A 147 -9.75 5.39 -17.35
N GLN A 148 -9.16 6.58 -17.11
CA GLN A 148 -8.79 7.02 -15.77
C GLN A 148 -9.59 8.24 -15.33
N GLU A 149 -10.00 8.24 -14.07
CA GLU A 149 -10.72 9.33 -13.41
C GLU A 149 -10.09 9.63 -12.06
N VAL A 150 -10.10 10.90 -11.66
CA VAL A 150 -9.69 11.33 -10.32
C VAL A 150 -10.88 11.92 -9.60
N HIS A 151 -11.16 11.41 -8.40
CA HIS A 151 -12.27 11.84 -7.57
C HIS A 151 -11.80 12.17 -6.16
N VAL A 152 -12.49 13.09 -5.49
CA VAL A 152 -12.31 13.34 -4.05
C VAL A 152 -12.81 12.12 -3.27
N VAL A 153 -12.02 11.69 -2.29
CA VAL A 153 -12.35 10.59 -1.39
C VAL A 153 -12.97 11.15 -0.12
N ASP A 154 -14.06 10.54 0.32
CA ASP A 154 -14.69 10.86 1.59
C ASP A 154 -13.82 10.35 2.74
N ASP A 155 -13.73 11.11 3.84
CA ASP A 155 -12.81 10.82 4.96
C ASP A 155 -13.08 9.39 5.51
N PRO A 156 -12.08 8.48 5.56
CA PRO A 156 -12.31 7.10 5.97
C PRO A 156 -12.83 7.00 7.40
N VAL A 157 -13.94 6.27 7.60
CA VAL A 157 -14.56 6.10 8.92
C VAL A 157 -14.12 4.78 9.53
N PRO A 158 -13.20 4.75 10.51
CA PRO A 158 -12.78 3.52 11.18
C PRO A 158 -13.88 2.99 12.11
N SER A 159 -13.98 1.65 12.21
CA SER A 159 -14.78 0.97 13.23
C SER A 159 -14.10 1.10 14.59
N THR A 160 -14.82 1.62 15.59
CA THR A 160 -14.30 1.79 16.96
C THR A 160 -14.31 0.49 17.79
N THR A 161 -15.02 -0.55 17.33
CA THR A 161 -15.25 -1.79 18.08
C THR A 161 -14.29 -2.93 17.71
N ASN A 162 -13.76 -2.95 16.49
CA ASN A 162 -12.81 -3.96 16.02
C ASN A 162 -11.40 -3.36 15.86
N THR A 163 -10.67 -3.28 16.97
CA THR A 163 -9.30 -2.74 17.03
C THR A 163 -8.27 -3.78 17.45
N TRP A 164 -6.99 -3.50 17.20
CA TRP A 164 -5.84 -4.20 17.75
C TRP A 164 -4.84 -3.17 18.28
N ILE A 165 -4.32 -3.38 19.49
CA ILE A 165 -3.27 -2.54 20.06
C ILE A 165 -1.96 -3.32 19.92
N SER A 166 -0.96 -2.70 19.29
CA SER A 166 0.36 -3.32 19.17
C SER A 166 1.03 -3.49 20.53
N PRO A 167 1.54 -4.69 20.88
CA PRO A 167 2.35 -4.90 22.06
C PRO A 167 3.79 -4.34 21.91
N VAL A 168 4.19 -3.91 20.71
CA VAL A 168 5.53 -3.38 20.40
C VAL A 168 5.56 -1.85 20.45
N THR A 169 4.53 -1.20 19.90
CA THR A 169 4.49 0.25 19.68
C THR A 169 3.38 0.96 20.46
N ASN A 170 2.44 0.20 21.04
CA ASN A 170 1.21 0.68 21.67
C ASN A 170 0.29 1.50 20.74
N ILE A 171 0.42 1.33 19.41
CA ILE A 171 -0.47 1.95 18.42
C ILE A 171 -1.77 1.14 18.34
N THR A 172 -2.91 1.85 18.29
CA THR A 172 -4.22 1.26 18.03
C THR A 172 -4.50 1.26 16.52
N TYR A 173 -4.67 0.07 15.96
CA TYR A 173 -5.08 -0.15 14.58
C TYR A 173 -6.53 -0.60 14.52
N HIS A 174 -7.31 0.03 13.65
CA HIS A 174 -8.67 -0.41 13.33
C HIS A 174 -8.60 -1.50 12.26
N ASN A 175 -9.40 -2.56 12.40
CA ASN A 175 -9.45 -3.67 11.45
C ASN A 175 -10.56 -3.52 10.40
N GLU A 176 -11.42 -2.52 10.55
CA GLU A 176 -12.58 -2.27 9.70
C GLU A 176 -12.70 -0.77 9.42
N PHE A 177 -13.04 -0.42 8.18
CA PHE A 177 -13.21 0.97 7.75
C PHE A 177 -14.38 1.06 6.78
N ARG A 178 -15.01 2.24 6.71
CA ARG A 178 -15.83 2.63 5.55
C ARG A 178 -15.13 3.68 4.72
N LEU A 179 -15.13 3.48 3.41
CA LEU A 179 -14.63 4.45 2.44
C LEU A 179 -15.74 4.82 1.46
N GLY A 180 -15.83 6.12 1.13
CA GLY A 180 -16.78 6.66 0.17
C GLY A 180 -16.09 7.40 -0.97
N ILE A 181 -16.71 7.35 -2.15
CA ILE A 181 -16.51 8.37 -3.20
C ILE A 181 -17.90 8.81 -3.63
N SER A 182 -18.40 9.86 -2.98
CA SER A 182 -19.76 10.38 -3.17
C SER A 182 -20.09 10.74 -4.62
N SER A 183 -19.10 11.19 -5.40
CA SER A 183 -19.26 11.52 -6.84
C SER A 183 -19.45 10.32 -7.77
N LEU A 184 -19.31 9.08 -7.25
CA LEU A 184 -19.50 7.82 -7.99
C LEU A 184 -20.57 6.91 -7.36
N ASP A 185 -21.24 7.36 -6.30
CA ASP A 185 -22.03 6.49 -5.40
C ASP A 185 -21.25 5.21 -5.01
N LEU A 186 -19.95 5.37 -4.74
CA LEU A 186 -19.10 4.30 -4.24
C LEU A 186 -19.15 4.28 -2.71
N LYS A 187 -19.42 3.12 -2.14
CA LYS A 187 -19.38 2.85 -0.69
C LYS A 187 -18.75 1.48 -0.47
N LEU A 188 -17.65 1.42 0.28
CA LEU A 188 -16.93 0.18 0.58
C LEU A 188 -16.88 -0.03 2.10
N ASP A 189 -17.38 -1.17 2.58
CA ASP A 189 -17.07 -1.70 3.91
C ASP A 189 -15.81 -2.59 3.77
N ILE A 190 -14.71 -2.12 4.34
CA ILE A 190 -13.35 -2.68 4.22
C ILE A 190 -13.01 -3.45 5.49
N LYS A 191 -12.34 -4.60 5.35
CA LYS A 191 -11.88 -5.45 6.44
C LYS A 191 -10.42 -5.84 6.26
N ARG A 192 -9.68 -5.89 7.37
CA ARG A 192 -8.35 -6.46 7.48
C ARG A 192 -8.50 -7.90 8.00
N PRO A 193 -8.39 -8.94 7.15
CA PRO A 193 -8.70 -10.33 7.55
C PRO A 193 -7.72 -10.89 8.60
N ILE A 194 -6.52 -10.31 8.73
CA ILE A 194 -5.49 -10.74 9.66
C ILE A 194 -5.26 -9.66 10.73
N ARG A 195 -5.80 -9.87 11.93
CA ARG A 195 -5.67 -8.94 13.06
C ARG A 195 -4.24 -8.96 13.62
N GLY A 196 -3.55 -7.82 13.54
CA GLY A 196 -2.23 -7.63 14.15
C GLY A 196 -1.03 -8.18 13.37
N ALA A 197 -1.23 -8.64 12.14
CA ALA A 197 -0.13 -8.74 11.17
C ALA A 197 0.08 -7.38 10.50
N GLY A 198 1.26 -7.16 9.91
CA GLY A 198 1.54 -5.99 9.05
C GLY A 198 2.20 -4.79 9.73
N GLU A 199 2.40 -4.81 11.04
CA GLU A 199 3.19 -3.77 11.71
C GLU A 199 4.69 -3.92 11.41
N MET A 200 5.32 -2.85 10.92
CA MET A 200 6.75 -2.79 10.59
C MET A 200 7.38 -1.58 11.28
N SER A 201 8.30 -1.82 12.22
CA SER A 201 8.91 -0.77 13.05
C SER A 201 10.44 -0.88 13.09
N PHE A 202 11.12 0.15 13.62
CA PHE A 202 12.57 0.14 13.82
C PHE A 202 12.90 -0.62 15.12
N PHE A 203 13.44 -1.85 15.03
CA PHE A 203 13.67 -2.72 16.20
C PHE A 203 14.41 -2.07 17.37
N ALA A 204 15.44 -1.27 17.09
CA ALA A 204 16.22 -0.59 18.13
C ALA A 204 15.49 0.59 18.80
N LYS A 205 14.40 1.10 18.20
CA LYS A 205 13.64 2.26 18.66
C LYS A 205 12.23 2.30 18.04
N PRO A 206 11.33 1.38 18.44
CA PRO A 206 9.96 1.40 17.95
C PRO A 206 9.23 2.67 18.42
N SER A 207 8.60 3.40 17.50
CA SER A 207 7.81 4.59 17.79
C SER A 207 6.75 4.84 16.73
N THR A 208 5.75 5.68 17.04
CA THR A 208 4.73 6.15 16.08
C THR A 208 5.33 6.76 14.81
N THR A 209 6.49 7.40 14.94
CA THR A 209 7.27 8.02 13.85
C THR A 209 8.20 7.07 13.10
N THR A 210 8.30 5.80 13.49
CA THR A 210 9.12 4.78 12.82
C THR A 210 8.33 3.53 12.42
N THR A 211 7.01 3.54 12.63
CA THR A 211 6.13 2.37 12.46
C THR A 211 5.13 2.56 11.33
N LEU A 212 5.25 1.71 10.31
CA LEU A 212 4.22 1.48 9.30
C LEU A 212 3.29 0.35 9.75
N PHE A 213 2.07 0.34 9.22
CA PHE A 213 1.19 -0.80 9.20
C PHE A 213 0.65 -1.06 7.79
N GLU A 214 0.98 -2.20 7.22
CA GLU A 214 0.63 -2.59 5.85
C GLU A 214 0.04 -4.00 5.84
N VAL A 215 -1.19 -4.13 5.33
CA VAL A 215 -1.93 -5.41 5.35
C VAL A 215 -2.78 -5.61 4.10
N PRO A 216 -3.00 -6.86 3.68
CA PRO A 216 -4.06 -7.17 2.74
C PRO A 216 -5.41 -6.75 3.33
N ILE A 217 -6.33 -6.36 2.45
CA ILE A 217 -7.73 -6.06 2.79
C ILE A 217 -8.68 -6.82 1.88
N GLU A 218 -9.86 -7.08 2.42
CA GLU A 218 -11.04 -7.55 1.70
C GLU A 218 -12.12 -6.47 1.81
N PHE A 219 -13.01 -6.38 0.83
CA PHE A 219 -14.12 -5.44 0.91
C PHE A 219 -15.38 -5.94 0.21
N THR A 220 -16.50 -5.38 0.65
CA THR A 220 -17.81 -5.48 0.02
C THR A 220 -18.44 -4.09 -0.04
N GLY A 221 -19.23 -3.80 -1.07
CA GLY A 221 -19.78 -2.46 -1.21
C GLY A 221 -20.72 -2.30 -2.39
N THR A 222 -20.95 -1.04 -2.76
CA THR A 222 -21.70 -0.66 -3.96
C THR A 222 -20.94 0.38 -4.78
N LEU A 223 -21.02 0.29 -6.10
CA LEU A 223 -20.60 1.31 -7.06
C LEU A 223 -21.78 1.62 -8.00
N ASN A 224 -22.25 2.86 -8.05
CA ASN A 224 -23.44 3.25 -8.81
C ASN A 224 -24.65 2.32 -8.52
N GLY A 225 -24.95 2.10 -7.24
CA GLY A 225 -26.00 1.19 -6.77
C GLY A 225 -25.81 -0.31 -7.04
N LYS A 226 -24.75 -0.74 -7.75
CA LYS A 226 -24.46 -2.16 -8.03
C LYS A 226 -23.49 -2.72 -6.99
N SER A 227 -23.76 -3.92 -6.48
CA SER A 227 -22.84 -4.63 -5.58
C SER A 227 -21.47 -4.83 -6.23
N VAL A 228 -20.42 -4.61 -5.46
CA VAL A 228 -19.02 -4.90 -5.80
C VAL A 228 -18.32 -5.53 -4.60
N SER A 229 -17.35 -6.39 -4.87
CA SER A 229 -16.49 -7.01 -3.89
C SER A 229 -15.06 -7.09 -4.39
N GLY A 230 -14.11 -7.42 -3.51
CA GLY A 230 -12.75 -7.60 -3.94
C GLY A 230 -11.73 -7.62 -2.82
N PHE A 231 -10.47 -7.46 -3.21
CA PHE A 231 -9.31 -7.49 -2.34
C PHE A 231 -8.37 -6.33 -2.66
N GLY A 232 -7.39 -6.11 -1.80
CA GLY A 232 -6.47 -5.00 -1.92
C GLY A 232 -5.36 -5.03 -0.88
N LEU A 233 -4.71 -3.89 -0.71
CA LEU A 233 -3.80 -3.59 0.38
C LEU A 233 -4.29 -2.30 1.06
N SER A 234 -4.06 -2.18 2.36
CA SER A 234 -4.09 -0.91 3.06
C SER A 234 -2.73 -0.65 3.70
N GLU A 235 -2.21 0.55 3.52
CA GLU A 235 -0.99 1.03 4.14
C GLU A 235 -1.30 2.26 5.02
N GLN A 236 -0.69 2.32 6.19
CA GLN A 236 -1.01 3.29 7.23
C GLN A 236 0.23 3.64 8.07
N TRP A 237 0.70 4.89 8.01
CA TRP A 237 1.76 5.41 8.90
C TRP A 237 1.27 6.61 9.68
N ASN A 238 1.63 6.67 10.96
CA ASN A 238 1.33 7.76 11.89
C ASN A 238 -0.09 8.36 11.73
N PRO A 239 -1.16 7.56 11.88
CA PRO A 239 -2.52 8.07 11.89
C PRO A 239 -2.70 9.00 13.10
N GLY A 240 -2.64 10.31 12.87
CA GLY A 240 -2.88 11.34 13.88
C GLY A 240 -4.34 11.32 14.35
N VAL A 241 -4.69 10.33 15.16
CA VAL A 241 -5.98 10.18 15.83
C VAL A 241 -5.68 9.93 17.31
N GLN A 242 -5.63 11.03 18.07
CA GLN A 242 -5.94 10.94 19.49
C GLN A 242 -7.33 10.34 19.60
N ALA A 243 -7.49 9.30 20.43
CA ALA A 243 -8.82 8.94 20.90
C ALA A 243 -9.39 10.17 21.65
N GLY A 244 -10.57 10.61 21.22
CA GLY A 244 -11.41 11.50 22.02
C GLY A 244 -12.07 10.72 23.15
#